data_AF-A0A3D5L3U3-F1
#
_entry.id   AF-A0A3D5L3U3-F1
#
_cell.length_a   1.000
_cell.length_b   1.000
_cell.length_c   1.000
_cell.angle_alpha   90.00
_cell.angle_beta   90.00
_cell.angle_gamma   90.00
#
_symmetry.space_group_name_H-M   'P 1'
#
loop_
_entity.id
_entity.type
_entity.pdbx_description
1 polymer ?
#
loop_
_entity_poly.entity_id
_entity_poly.type
_entity_poly.pdbx_seq_one_letter_code
_entity_poly.pdbx_strand_id
1 'polypeptide(L)'
;EWTGAFEGLPVNDSVYGVIEEEVTGYTSEVTGTAEDGFTVTNTKVPEPEPEPETTSITVTKFWIDDTEETRPSSAKVYLTVDGVKTEQSLELTA
;
A
#
# COMPACT_ATOMS: atom_id res chain seq x y z
N GLU A 1 16.12 11.68 25.28
CA GLU A 1 17.08 10.78 24.59
C GLU A 1 16.82 9.37 25.08
N TRP A 2 16.96 8.36 24.22
CA TRP A 2 16.76 6.94 24.58
C TRP A 2 18.13 6.30 24.82
N THR A 3 18.68 6.45 26.03
CA THR A 3 20.02 5.98 26.41
C THR A 3 20.01 5.37 27.81
N GLY A 4 20.84 4.36 28.04
CA GLY A 4 21.02 3.72 29.35
C GLY A 4 22.35 2.97 29.43
N ALA A 5 22.73 2.52 30.63
CA ALA A 5 23.96 1.78 30.88
C ALA A 5 23.74 0.62 31.85
N PHE A 6 24.42 -0.50 31.62
CA PHE A 6 24.54 -1.58 32.59
C PHE A 6 25.84 -1.37 33.37
N GLU A 7 25.73 -1.19 34.69
CA GLU A 7 26.87 -0.87 35.57
C GLU A 7 27.25 -2.06 36.46
N GLY A 8 28.51 -2.08 36.93
CA GLY A 8 28.99 -3.09 37.88
C GLY A 8 29.16 -4.51 37.31
N LEU A 9 29.35 -4.62 35.99
CA LEU A 9 29.50 -5.91 35.31
C LEU A 9 30.91 -6.51 35.52
N PRO A 10 31.03 -7.84 35.75
CA PRO A 10 32.32 -8.50 35.98
C PRO A 10 33.15 -8.65 34.69
N VAL A 11 34.44 -8.33 34.73
CA VAL A 11 35.29 -8.25 33.53
C VAL A 11 35.83 -9.61 33.05
N ASN A 12 35.75 -10.67 33.85
CA ASN A 12 36.46 -11.95 33.63
C ASN A 12 36.08 -12.65 32.30
N ASP A 13 36.81 -12.36 31.22
CA ASP A 13 36.68 -12.91 29.84
C ASP A 13 35.24 -13.01 29.33
N SER A 14 34.36 -12.13 29.81
CA SER A 14 32.94 -12.15 29.47
C SER A 14 32.70 -11.36 28.19
N VAL A 15 31.98 -11.97 27.25
CA VAL A 15 31.51 -11.30 26.03
C VAL A 15 30.09 -10.81 26.28
N TYR A 16 29.90 -9.50 26.30
CA TYR A 16 28.58 -8.89 26.46
C TYR A 16 27.93 -8.62 25.10
N GLY A 17 26.60 -8.70 25.09
CA GLY A 17 25.75 -8.39 23.95
C GLY A 17 24.41 -7.85 24.41
N VAL A 18 23.64 -7.29 23.47
CA VAL A 18 22.30 -6.76 23.70
C VAL A 18 21.33 -7.46 22.75
N ILE A 19 20.14 -7.78 23.26
CA ILE A 19 19.00 -8.22 22.47
C ILE A 19 17.82 -7.32 22.83
N GLU A 20 16.98 -7.00 21.84
CA GLU A 20 15.73 -6.30 22.04
C GLU A 20 14.57 -7.29 21.98
N GLU A 21 13.56 -7.11 22.82
CA GLU A 21 12.30 -7.85 22.66
C GLU A 21 11.59 -7.38 21.39
N GLU A 22 10.81 -8.27 20.77
CA GLU A 22 10.09 -7.94 19.54
C GLU A 22 9.17 -6.73 19.75
N VAL A 23 9.32 -5.72 18.90
CA VAL A 23 8.44 -4.56 18.84
C VAL A 23 7.53 -4.71 17.63
N THR A 24 6.23 -4.91 17.86
CA THR A 24 5.25 -5.14 16.80
C THR A 24 5.29 -4.05 15.73
N GLY A 25 5.46 -4.47 14.48
CA GLY A 25 5.51 -3.57 13.32
C GLY A 25 6.86 -2.89 13.11
N TYR A 26 7.93 -3.34 13.77
CA TYR A 26 9.30 -2.90 13.55
C TYR A 26 10.23 -4.10 13.34
N THR A 27 11.32 -3.88 12.59
CA THR A 27 12.48 -4.78 12.55
C THR A 27 13.63 -4.12 13.31
N SER A 28 14.27 -4.89 14.19
CA SER A 28 15.35 -4.41 15.04
C SER A 28 16.71 -4.90 14.55
N GLU A 29 17.71 -4.03 14.63
CA GLU A 29 19.12 -4.34 14.38
C GLU A 29 19.98 -3.82 15.53
N VAL A 30 20.82 -4.69 16.09
CA VAL A 30 21.79 -4.36 17.14
C VAL A 30 23.19 -4.30 16.53
N THR A 31 23.89 -3.19 16.72
CA THR A 31 25.27 -2.98 16.28
C THR A 31 26.15 -2.51 17.44
N GLY A 32 27.46 -2.65 17.27
CA GLY A 32 28.46 -2.21 18.26
C GLY A 32 29.02 -3.36 19.11
N THR A 33 29.76 -2.98 20.14
CA THR A 33 30.49 -3.90 21.03
C THR A 33 30.38 -3.44 22.48
N ALA A 34 30.82 -4.27 23.43
CA ALA A 34 30.89 -3.87 24.83
C ALA A 34 31.89 -2.73 25.09
N GLU A 35 32.94 -2.61 24.26
CA GLU A 35 33.97 -1.57 24.39
C GLU A 35 33.50 -0.24 23.80
N ASP A 36 32.84 -0.28 22.64
CA ASP A 36 32.39 0.92 21.91
C ASP A 36 30.96 1.37 22.28
N GLY A 37 30.22 0.49 22.96
CA GLY A 37 28.79 0.64 23.22
C GLY A 37 27.92 -0.02 22.15
N PHE A 38 26.66 -0.29 22.51
CA PHE A 38 25.66 -0.87 21.62
C PHE A 38 24.67 0.18 21.13
N THR A 39 24.27 0.07 19.86
CA THR A 39 23.16 0.83 19.28
C THR A 39 22.08 -0.13 18.79
N VAL A 40 20.83 0.12 19.19
CA VAL A 40 19.65 -0.63 18.74
C VAL A 40 18.85 0.27 17.80
N THR A 41 18.64 -0.18 16.57
CA THR A 41 17.90 0.56 15.53
C THR A 41 16.62 -0.17 15.18
N ASN A 42 15.48 0.49 15.40
CA ASN A 42 14.16 0.00 15.00
C ASN A 42 13.74 0.64 13.67
N THR A 43 13.49 -0.17 12.66
CA THR A 43 12.96 0.26 11.35
C THR A 43 11.48 -0.11 11.26
N LYS A 44 10.61 0.87 11.00
CA LYS A 44 9.17 0.63 10.86
C LYS A 44 8.93 -0.28 9.65
N VAL A 45 8.24 -1.40 9.86
CA VAL A 45 7.73 -2.23 8.77
C VAL A 45 6.60 -1.46 8.09
N PRO A 46 6.67 -1.19 6.78
CA PRO A 46 5.59 -0.51 6.09
C PRO A 46 4.31 -1.35 6.20
N GLU A 47 3.22 -0.70 6.59
CA GLU A 47 1.90 -1.33 6.49
C GLU A 47 1.59 -1.53 5.00
N PRO A 48 0.95 -2.65 4.61
CA PRO A 48 0.51 -2.82 3.23
C PRO A 48 -0.40 -1.65 2.87
N GLU A 49 -0.11 -0.99 1.73
CA GLU A 49 -1.02 0.03 1.22
C GLU A 49 -2.39 -0.62 0.99
N PRO A 50 -3.50 0.03 1.40
CA PRO A 50 -4.82 -0.50 1.09
C PRO A 50 -4.97 -0.56 -0.44
N GLU A 51 -5.46 -1.68 -0.95
CA GLU A 51 -5.80 -1.77 -2.37
C GLU A 51 -6.84 -0.69 -2.72
N PRO A 52 -6.70 0.00 -3.87
CA PRO A 52 -7.65 1.02 -4.25
C PRO A 52 -9.04 0.40 -4.43
N GLU A 53 -10.05 1.02 -3.83
CA GLU A 53 -11.44 0.61 -4.05
C GLU A 53 -11.81 0.82 -5.53
N THR A 54 -12.39 -0.19 -6.16
CA THR A 54 -12.85 -0.13 -7.55
C THR A 54 -14.37 -0.29 -7.62
N THR A 55 -14.98 0.30 -8.65
CA THR A 55 -16.42 0.18 -8.91
C THR A 55 -16.67 -0.09 -10.39
N SER A 56 -17.83 -0.67 -10.71
CA SER A 56 -18.26 -0.96 -12.07
C SER A 56 -19.54 -0.18 -12.42
N ILE A 57 -19.60 0.31 -13.66
CA ILE A 57 -20.75 1.07 -14.17
C ILE A 57 -21.34 0.30 -15.34
N THR A 58 -22.59 -0.12 -15.21
CA THR A 58 -23.35 -0.77 -16.28
C THR A 58 -24.07 0.26 -17.15
N VAL A 59 -23.98 0.11 -18.47
CA VAL A 59 -24.68 0.97 -19.45
C VAL A 59 -25.69 0.13 -20.21
N THR A 60 -26.95 0.56 -20.22
CA THR A 60 -28.02 -0.02 -21.05
C THR A 60 -28.57 1.04 -21.99
N LYS A 61 -28.67 0.71 -23.28
CA LYS A 61 -29.20 1.59 -24.31
C LYS A 61 -30.57 1.10 -24.76
N PHE A 62 -31.56 1.98 -24.70
CA PHE A 62 -32.87 1.77 -25.30
C PHE A 62 -33.06 2.71 -26.49
N TRP A 63 -33.78 2.21 -27.49
CA TRP A 63 -34.24 2.97 -28.65
C TRP A 63 -35.76 3.09 -28.56
N ILE A 64 -36.29 4.30 -28.74
CA ILE A 64 -37.73 4.60 -28.68
C ILE A 64 -38.17 5.03 -30.09
N ASP A 65 -39.32 4.54 -30.54
CA ASP A 65 -39.91 4.82 -31.87
C ASP A 65 -38.97 4.55 -33.07
N ASP A 66 -38.17 3.50 -32.95
CA ASP A 66 -37.15 3.06 -33.93
C ASP A 66 -37.41 1.63 -34.40
N THR A 67 -36.95 1.27 -35.61
CA THR A 67 -37.00 -0.10 -36.16
C THR A 67 -35.59 -0.65 -36.39
N GLU A 68 -35.44 -1.98 -36.51
CA GLU A 68 -34.13 -2.58 -36.84
C GLU A 68 -33.57 -2.08 -38.18
N GLU A 69 -34.43 -1.69 -39.13
CA GLU A 69 -34.03 -1.17 -40.44
C GLU A 69 -33.47 0.27 -40.37
N THR A 70 -33.88 1.05 -39.37
CA THR A 70 -33.43 2.45 -39.20
C THR A 70 -32.30 2.61 -38.19
N ARG A 71 -32.01 1.57 -37.40
CA ARG A 71 -31.01 1.60 -36.33
C ARG A 71 -29.58 1.46 -36.87
N PRO A 72 -28.62 2.25 -36.36
CA PRO A 72 -27.20 1.98 -36.63
C PRO A 72 -26.76 0.65 -35.99
N SER A 73 -25.78 -0.01 -36.59
CA SER A 73 -25.23 -1.28 -36.06
C SER A 73 -24.49 -1.11 -34.73
N SER A 74 -24.03 0.11 -34.41
CA SER A 74 -23.41 0.41 -33.12
C SER A 74 -23.60 1.85 -32.66
N ALA A 75 -23.42 2.06 -31.36
CA ALA A 75 -23.37 3.37 -30.72
C ALA A 75 -22.18 3.44 -29.76
N LYS A 76 -21.34 4.47 -29.90
CA LYS A 76 -20.19 4.68 -29.02
C LYS A 76 -20.53 5.66 -27.90
N VAL A 77 -20.30 5.27 -26.66
CA VAL A 77 -20.49 6.08 -25.46
C VAL A 77 -19.17 6.30 -24.73
N TYR A 78 -19.05 7.39 -23.99
CA TYR A 78 -17.87 7.73 -23.21
C TYR A 78 -18.22 7.91 -21.74
N LEU A 79 -17.35 7.43 -20.85
CA LEU A 79 -17.49 7.69 -19.42
C LEU A 79 -17.07 9.14 -19.13
N THR A 80 -17.82 9.81 -18.26
CA THR A 80 -17.46 11.13 -17.73
C THR A 80 -17.22 11.05 -16.23
N VAL A 81 -16.26 11.82 -15.73
CA VAL A 81 -16.07 12.06 -14.29
C VAL A 81 -16.27 13.55 -14.06
N ASP A 82 -17.21 13.91 -13.18
CA ASP A 82 -17.58 15.31 -12.89
C ASP A 82 -17.90 16.13 -14.14
N GLY A 83 -18.59 15.51 -15.10
CA GLY A 83 -18.94 16.13 -16.38
C GLY A 83 -17.81 16.23 -17.40
N VAL A 84 -16.58 15.83 -17.04
CA VAL A 84 -15.43 15.81 -17.95
C VAL A 84 -15.32 14.45 -18.62
N LYS A 85 -15.26 14.45 -19.95
CA LYS A 85 -15.09 13.24 -20.77
C LYS A 85 -13.74 12.57 -20.48
N THR A 86 -13.77 11.27 -20.21
CA THR A 86 -12.58 10.42 -20.08
C THR A 86 -12.20 9.77 -21.42
N GLU A 87 -11.06 9.10 -21.49
CA GLU A 87 -10.68 8.28 -22.64
C GLU A 87 -11.41 6.94 -22.71
N GLN A 88 -12.09 6.55 -21.63
CA GLN A 88 -12.84 5.30 -21.58
C GLN A 88 -14.10 5.41 -22.43
N SER A 89 -14.29 4.42 -23.29
CA SER A 89 -15.45 4.34 -24.16
C SER A 89 -15.94 2.90 -24.29
N LEU A 90 -17.24 2.76 -24.50
CA LEU A 90 -17.86 1.48 -24.86
C LEU A 90 -18.50 1.64 -26.23
N GLU A 91 -18.31 0.64 -27.07
CA GLU A 91 -19.10 0.47 -28.29
C GLU A 91 -20.21 -0.52 -28.00
N LEU A 92 -21.45 -0.04 -28.06
CA LEU A 92 -22.65 -0.85 -27.86
C LEU A 92 -23.15 -1.27 -29.23
N THR A 93 -23.20 -2.57 -29.49
CA THR A 93 -23.74 -3.14 -30.73
C THR A 93 -25.13 -3.71 -30.49
N ALA A 94 -25.90 -3.88 -31.56
CA ALA A 94 -27.16 -4.64 -31.54
C ALA A 94 -26.92 -6.13 -31.23
#